data_AF-A0A2A5HQ15-F1
#
_entry.id   AF-A0A2A5HQ15-F1
#
_cell.length_a   1.000
_cell.length_b   1.000
_cell.length_c   1.000
_cell.angle_alpha   90.00
_cell.angle_beta   90.00
_cell.angle_gamma   90.00
#
_symmetry.space_group_name_H-M   'P 1'
#
loop_
_entity.id
_entity.type
_entity.pdbx_description
1 polymer ?
#
loop_
_entity_poly.entity_id
_entity_poly.type
_entity_poly.pdbx_seq_one_letter_code
_entity_poly.pdbx_strand_id
1 'polypeptide(L)'
;MARKPRTANGTSTQSRDTKGLTSHPKVLIVCEDTKSSLFYINDLVKDLGLQATRVEVIPGKGSAPISVVNTAISRSEPEGEDSFDKVFIVIDRDSHTTFDKALKELDRHNRNASTQAEFYSILSYPSYETWVLYHFTYTRSPMKTSKDVIRKIKKEGFDYKKNEADIFSSTKGRMESHAIPNSAKSIKDAESEQEPNPSTQFHVLIDRLTSIANINKAKEITTQDIVNIIWRAVGNADGGVVVLDNKPFKSLHENVFDIDVFDAAIAEFDQESPGFSVCKEATSVTITLSGEY
;
A
#
# COMPACT_ATOMS: atom_id res chain seq x y z
N MET A 1 37.42 -9.73 66.52
CA MET A 1 37.76 -9.68 65.07
C MET A 1 36.56 -9.14 64.31
N ALA A 2 36.56 -7.83 64.04
CA ALA A 2 35.50 -7.16 63.28
C ALA A 2 36.00 -6.91 61.85
N ARG A 3 35.26 -7.37 60.84
CA ARG A 3 35.60 -7.20 59.42
C ARG A 3 35.20 -5.79 58.95
N LYS A 4 36.17 -5.06 58.39
CA LYS A 4 35.98 -3.78 57.69
C LYS A 4 35.03 -3.93 56.48
N PRO A 5 34.25 -2.88 56.12
CA PRO A 5 33.47 -2.87 54.88
C PRO A 5 34.39 -2.70 53.66
N ARG A 6 34.16 -3.47 52.58
CA ARG A 6 34.75 -3.22 51.26
C ARG A 6 33.89 -2.22 50.51
N THR A 7 34.54 -1.18 50.02
CA THR A 7 34.05 -0.15 49.10
C THR A 7 33.45 -0.76 47.83
N ALA A 8 32.24 -0.36 47.48
CA ALA A 8 31.62 -0.65 46.19
C ALA A 8 32.24 0.27 45.13
N ASN A 9 33.06 -0.30 44.24
CA ASN A 9 33.47 0.39 43.02
C ASN A 9 32.30 0.36 42.04
N GLY A 10 31.83 1.55 41.66
CA GLY A 10 30.82 1.73 40.64
C GLY A 10 31.26 1.16 39.30
N THR A 11 30.49 0.22 38.78
CA THR A 11 30.45 -0.05 37.34
C THR A 11 29.32 0.78 36.76
N SER A 12 29.70 1.89 36.12
CA SER A 12 28.87 2.61 35.18
C SER A 12 28.32 1.62 34.15
N THR A 13 27.02 1.32 34.23
CA THR A 13 26.30 0.73 33.11
C THR A 13 26.31 1.77 32.00
N GLN A 14 27.26 1.64 31.08
CA GLN A 14 27.22 2.33 29.80
C GLN A 14 25.87 2.01 29.16
N SER A 15 25.01 3.02 29.11
CA SER A 15 23.85 3.02 28.22
C SER A 15 24.36 2.69 26.83
N ARG A 16 23.96 1.54 26.28
CA ARG A 16 24.15 1.27 24.87
C ARG A 16 23.34 2.33 24.13
N ASP A 17 24.03 3.31 23.54
CA ASP A 17 23.44 4.19 22.53
C ASP A 17 22.88 3.31 21.40
N THR A 18 21.56 3.18 21.35
CA THR A 18 20.82 2.48 20.29
C THR A 18 20.62 3.36 19.06
N LYS A 19 21.49 4.36 18.86
CA LYS A 19 21.59 5.13 17.60
C LYS A 19 22.19 4.25 16.52
N GLY A 20 21.36 3.46 15.84
CA GLY A 20 21.81 2.73 14.64
C GLY A 20 20.97 1.58 14.13
N LEU A 21 19.89 1.14 14.80
CA LEU A 21 18.89 0.29 14.16
C LEU A 21 17.70 1.16 13.77
N THR A 22 17.53 1.39 12.48
CA THR A 22 16.32 1.92 11.85
C THR A 22 15.14 1.01 12.22
N SER A 23 14.49 1.28 13.36
CA SER A 23 13.27 0.57 13.75
C SER A 23 12.25 0.74 12.62
N HIS A 24 11.59 -0.35 12.20
CA HIS A 24 10.54 -0.21 11.20
C HIS A 24 9.38 0.56 11.86
N PRO A 25 8.72 1.46 11.12
CA PRO A 25 7.63 2.24 11.66
C PRO A 25 6.51 1.33 12.19
N LYS A 26 5.94 1.69 13.34
CA LYS A 26 4.68 1.14 13.83
C LYS A 26 3.52 1.76 13.05
N VAL A 27 2.63 0.91 12.56
CA VAL A 27 1.53 1.25 11.67
C VAL A 27 0.21 0.84 12.31
N LEU A 28 -0.73 1.77 12.32
CA LEU A 28 -2.14 1.51 12.59
C LEU A 28 -2.92 1.61 11.29
N ILE A 29 -3.81 0.65 11.04
CA ILE A 29 -4.76 0.67 9.92
C ILE A 29 -6.16 0.52 10.50
N VAL A 30 -7.02 1.51 10.28
CA VAL A 30 -8.41 1.51 10.75
C VAL A 30 -9.34 1.42 9.55
N CYS A 31 -10.15 0.37 9.50
CA CYS A 31 -11.08 0.10 8.40
C CYS A 31 -12.52 0.46 8.79
N GLU A 32 -13.28 0.96 7.82
CA GLU A 32 -14.73 1.18 7.97
C GLU A 32 -15.52 -0.13 8.13
N ASP A 33 -15.21 -1.12 7.29
CA ASP A 33 -15.81 -2.44 7.42
C ASP A 33 -15.12 -3.28 8.50
N THR A 34 -15.86 -4.27 8.99
CA THR A 34 -15.40 -5.16 10.06
C THR A 34 -14.81 -6.48 9.53
N LYS A 35 -14.82 -6.69 8.22
CA LYS A 35 -14.55 -8.00 7.60
C LYS A 35 -13.84 -7.88 6.26
N SER A 36 -14.49 -7.43 5.19
CA SER A 36 -13.96 -7.49 3.82
C SER A 36 -12.55 -6.88 3.66
N SER A 37 -12.40 -5.56 3.84
CA SER A 37 -11.08 -4.91 3.74
C SER A 37 -10.16 -5.34 4.88
N LEU A 38 -10.71 -5.57 6.07
CA LEU A 38 -9.95 -6.00 7.24
C LEU A 38 -9.25 -7.36 7.01
N PHE A 39 -9.96 -8.36 6.46
CA PHE A 39 -9.40 -9.66 6.14
C PHE A 39 -8.35 -9.56 5.02
N TYR A 40 -8.66 -8.82 3.96
CA TYR A 40 -7.72 -8.61 2.86
C TYR A 40 -6.40 -7.98 3.34
N ILE A 41 -6.48 -6.92 4.14
CA ILE A 41 -5.29 -6.20 4.63
C ILE A 41 -4.52 -7.08 5.62
N ASN A 42 -5.20 -7.83 6.49
CA ASN A 42 -4.52 -8.76 7.41
C ASN A 42 -3.74 -9.84 6.65
N ASP A 43 -4.30 -10.38 5.57
CA ASP A 43 -3.59 -11.38 4.77
C ASP A 43 -2.45 -10.77 3.95
N LEU A 44 -2.62 -9.55 3.42
CA LEU A 44 -1.54 -8.78 2.81
C LEU A 44 -0.38 -8.53 3.79
N VAL A 45 -0.68 -8.12 5.03
CA VAL A 45 0.33 -7.87 6.07
C VAL A 45 1.12 -9.14 6.38
N LYS A 46 0.43 -10.29 6.50
CA LYS A 46 1.10 -11.59 6.67
C LYS A 46 1.97 -11.95 5.49
N ASP A 47 1.46 -11.74 4.27
CA ASP A 47 2.17 -12.04 3.03
C ASP A 47 3.46 -11.21 2.86
N LEU A 48 3.43 -9.95 3.28
CA LEU A 48 4.60 -9.07 3.32
C LEU A 48 5.58 -9.41 4.45
N GLY A 49 5.25 -10.35 5.34
CA GLY A 49 6.07 -10.71 6.50
C GLY A 49 6.13 -9.64 7.57
N LEU A 50 5.16 -8.72 7.60
CA LEU A 50 5.08 -7.65 8.58
C LEU A 50 4.57 -8.20 9.91
N GLN A 51 5.29 -7.90 11.00
CA GLN A 51 4.94 -8.40 12.33
C GLN A 51 3.69 -7.71 12.87
N ALA A 52 2.78 -8.47 13.48
CA ALA A 52 1.57 -7.95 14.12
C ALA A 52 1.86 -6.95 15.27
N THR A 53 3.04 -7.03 15.89
CA THR A 53 3.52 -6.05 16.89
C THR A 53 3.86 -4.69 16.29
N ARG A 54 3.92 -4.60 14.95
CA ARG A 54 4.26 -3.39 14.19
C ARG A 54 3.15 -2.93 13.28
N VAL A 55 2.28 -3.81 12.80
CA VAL A 55 1.14 -3.43 11.97
C VAL A 55 -0.13 -3.93 12.62
N GLU A 56 -0.91 -3.01 13.16
CA GLU A 56 -2.21 -3.28 13.76
C GLU A 56 -3.32 -2.91 12.77
N VAL A 57 -4.21 -3.87 12.46
CA VAL A 57 -5.35 -3.68 11.56
C VAL A 57 -6.63 -3.89 12.36
N ILE A 58 -7.42 -2.83 12.54
CA ILE A 58 -8.62 -2.85 13.38
C ILE A 58 -9.83 -2.25 12.65
N PRO A 59 -11.06 -2.63 13.04
CA PRO A 59 -12.24 -1.92 12.59
C PRO A 59 -12.42 -0.61 13.38
N GLY A 60 -13.08 0.37 12.77
CA GLY A 60 -13.59 1.54 13.47
C GLY A 60 -14.63 1.17 14.54
N LYS A 61 -14.76 2.00 15.58
CA LYS A 61 -15.86 1.92 16.55
C LYS A 61 -17.16 2.46 15.93
N GLY A 62 -17.69 1.70 14.98
CA GLY A 62 -18.80 2.07 14.10
C GLY A 62 -18.35 2.18 12.64
N SER A 63 -19.30 2.06 11.70
CA SER A 63 -19.04 2.02 10.26
C SER A 63 -19.23 3.36 9.56
N ALA A 64 -19.47 4.45 10.28
CA ALA A 64 -19.54 5.77 9.65
C ALA A 64 -18.11 6.30 9.45
N PRO A 65 -17.77 6.95 8.31
CA PRO A 65 -16.43 7.49 8.07
C PRO A 65 -15.85 8.33 9.22
N ILE A 66 -16.68 9.17 9.86
CA ILE A 66 -16.25 9.98 11.02
C ILE A 66 -15.89 9.12 12.24
N SER A 67 -16.58 8.00 12.45
CA SER A 67 -16.29 7.07 13.54
C SER A 67 -14.95 6.36 13.32
N VAL A 68 -14.61 6.06 12.06
CA VAL A 68 -13.31 5.48 11.68
C VAL A 68 -12.18 6.46 11.97
N VAL A 69 -12.33 7.73 11.52
CA VAL A 69 -11.35 8.80 11.80
C VAL A 69 -11.17 9.02 13.29
N ASN A 70 -12.26 9.14 14.06
CA ASN A 70 -12.18 9.33 15.51
C ASN A 70 -11.50 8.13 16.20
N THR A 71 -11.77 6.91 15.73
CA THR A 71 -11.12 5.70 16.27
C THR A 71 -9.61 5.74 16.00
N ALA A 72 -9.20 6.13 14.80
CA ALA A 72 -7.80 6.26 14.43
C ALA A 72 -7.07 7.28 15.30
N ILE A 73 -7.66 8.48 15.48
CA ILE A 73 -7.11 9.53 16.32
C ILE A 73 -6.93 9.03 17.76
N SER A 74 -8.01 8.57 18.40
CA SER A 74 -7.94 8.10 19.80
C SER A 74 -6.98 6.92 20.00
N ARG A 75 -6.83 6.05 19.01
CA ARG A 75 -5.93 4.89 19.10
C ARG A 75 -4.45 5.27 18.91
N SER A 76 -4.19 6.40 18.26
CA SER A 76 -2.84 6.94 18.03
C SER A 76 -2.32 7.86 19.15
N GLU A 77 -3.19 8.29 20.07
CA GLU A 77 -2.83 9.13 21.22
C GLU A 77 -1.86 8.52 22.25
N PRO A 78 -1.79 7.19 22.47
CA PRO A 78 -0.80 6.62 23.39
C PRO A 78 0.65 7.00 23.02
N GLU A 79 1.42 7.41 24.02
CA GLU A 79 2.82 7.81 23.88
C GLU A 79 3.81 6.70 24.26
N GLY A 80 5.08 6.86 23.93
CA GLY A 80 6.15 5.93 24.30
C GLY A 80 6.20 4.70 23.40
N GLU A 81 6.37 3.51 23.97
CA GLU A 81 6.50 2.28 23.17
C GLU A 81 5.22 1.91 22.42
N ASP A 82 4.04 2.42 22.80
CA ASP A 82 2.75 2.14 22.17
C ASP A 82 2.36 3.14 21.07
N SER A 83 3.22 4.11 20.76
CA SER A 83 2.94 5.09 19.71
C SER A 83 3.01 4.47 18.30
N PHE A 84 2.21 5.03 17.40
CA PHE A 84 2.27 4.71 15.98
C PHE A 84 3.02 5.81 15.23
N ASP A 85 3.82 5.43 14.24
CA ASP A 85 4.49 6.37 13.35
C ASP A 85 3.60 6.74 12.16
N LYS A 86 2.76 5.79 11.71
CA LYS A 86 1.86 5.97 10.56
C LYS A 86 0.48 5.41 10.84
N VAL A 87 -0.54 6.15 10.43
CA VAL A 87 -1.95 5.79 10.61
C VAL A 87 -2.66 5.83 9.26
N PHE A 88 -3.23 4.71 8.82
CA PHE A 88 -4.02 4.60 7.60
C PHE A 88 -5.51 4.45 7.94
N ILE A 89 -6.35 5.26 7.30
CA ILE A 89 -7.80 5.28 7.50
C ILE A 89 -8.46 4.86 6.19
N VAL A 90 -9.01 3.64 6.17
CA VAL A 90 -9.65 3.06 5.00
C VAL A 90 -11.16 3.29 5.09
N ILE A 91 -11.68 4.16 4.23
CA ILE A 91 -13.10 4.56 4.23
C ILE A 91 -13.70 4.52 2.83
N ASP A 92 -14.98 4.18 2.78
CA ASP A 92 -15.77 4.14 1.57
C ASP A 92 -16.54 5.45 1.42
N ARG A 93 -16.75 5.92 0.18
CA ARG A 93 -17.54 7.13 -0.04
C ARG A 93 -19.00 6.92 0.30
N ASP A 94 -19.53 5.77 -0.13
CA ASP A 94 -20.92 5.32 -0.11
C ASP A 94 -21.99 6.43 0.05
N SER A 95 -23.09 6.17 0.76
CA SER A 95 -24.15 7.16 1.01
C SER A 95 -24.04 7.84 2.37
N HIS A 96 -22.98 7.58 3.14
CA HIS A 96 -22.82 8.12 4.48
C HIS A 96 -22.64 9.64 4.45
N THR A 97 -23.48 10.32 5.24
CA THR A 97 -23.53 11.80 5.35
C THR A 97 -22.32 12.40 6.06
N THR A 98 -21.49 11.57 6.69
CA THR A 98 -20.36 12.01 7.52
C THR A 98 -19.02 11.96 6.79
N PHE A 99 -18.99 11.55 5.52
CA PHE A 99 -17.76 11.43 4.73
C PHE A 99 -16.96 12.74 4.67
N ASP A 100 -17.57 13.84 4.23
CA ASP A 100 -16.87 15.14 4.13
C ASP A 100 -16.44 15.66 5.51
N LYS A 101 -17.22 15.37 6.55
CA LYS A 101 -16.88 15.71 7.93
C LYS A 101 -15.64 14.94 8.39
N ALA A 102 -15.53 13.66 8.02
CA ALA A 102 -14.39 12.81 8.34
C ALA A 102 -13.10 13.35 7.70
N LEU A 103 -13.15 13.73 6.41
CA LEU A 103 -12.00 14.31 5.72
C LEU A 103 -11.56 15.65 6.34
N LYS A 104 -12.51 16.52 6.67
CA LYS A 104 -12.21 17.80 7.36
C LYS A 104 -11.59 17.58 8.74
N GLU A 105 -12.09 16.59 9.49
CA GLU A 105 -11.55 16.25 10.81
C GLU A 105 -10.11 15.73 10.70
N LEU A 106 -9.85 14.84 9.74
CA LEU A 106 -8.52 14.33 9.48
C LEU A 106 -7.53 15.43 9.06
N ASP A 107 -7.95 16.31 8.15
CA ASP A 107 -7.16 17.46 7.69
C ASP A 107 -6.86 18.43 8.85
N ARG A 108 -7.84 18.69 9.71
CA ARG A 108 -7.64 19.47 10.95
C ARG A 108 -6.62 18.80 11.88
N HIS A 109 -6.72 17.50 12.08
CA HIS A 109 -5.81 16.74 12.93
C HIS A 109 -4.37 16.75 12.39
N ASN A 110 -4.20 16.57 11.08
CA ASN A 110 -2.88 16.60 10.42
C ASN A 110 -2.20 17.97 10.47
N ARG A 111 -2.96 19.07 10.54
CA ARG A 111 -2.39 20.43 10.69
C ARG A 111 -1.97 20.76 12.13
N ASN A 112 -2.33 19.94 13.11
CA ASN A 112 -1.96 20.19 14.49
C ASN A 112 -0.47 19.84 14.70
N ALA A 113 0.34 20.81 15.12
CA ALA A 113 1.78 20.64 15.34
C ALA A 113 2.13 19.65 16.45
N SER A 114 1.18 19.27 17.31
CA SER A 114 1.36 18.23 18.33
C SER A 114 1.19 16.81 17.80
N THR A 115 0.61 16.64 16.60
CA THR A 115 0.41 15.34 15.97
C THR A 115 1.76 14.71 15.62
N GLN A 116 2.10 13.61 16.29
CA GLN A 116 3.38 12.91 16.08
C GLN A 116 3.33 11.93 14.91
N ALA A 117 2.21 11.22 14.74
CA ALA A 117 2.02 10.23 13.69
C ALA A 117 1.62 10.88 12.36
N GLU A 118 2.04 10.29 11.25
CA GLU A 118 1.54 10.70 9.92
C GLU A 118 0.22 9.98 9.61
N PHE A 119 -0.85 10.73 9.33
CA PHE A 119 -2.14 10.13 8.96
C PHE A 119 -2.43 10.22 7.46
N TYR A 120 -2.95 9.12 6.94
CA TYR A 120 -3.29 8.92 5.53
C TYR A 120 -4.73 8.43 5.42
N SER A 121 -5.50 9.02 4.50
CA SER A 121 -6.78 8.44 4.09
C SER A 121 -6.59 7.57 2.85
N ILE A 122 -7.28 6.43 2.82
CA ILE A 122 -7.34 5.49 1.71
C ILE A 122 -8.81 5.39 1.31
N LEU A 123 -9.18 6.14 0.28
CA LEU A 123 -10.58 6.32 -0.13
C LEU A 123 -10.96 5.34 -1.25
N SER A 124 -12.17 4.79 -1.18
CA SER A 124 -12.76 4.00 -2.26
C SER A 124 -14.13 4.53 -2.67
N TYR A 125 -14.36 4.62 -3.98
CA TYR A 125 -15.58 5.10 -4.61
C TYR A 125 -16.18 4.00 -5.51
N PRO A 126 -17.41 3.54 -5.25
CA PRO A 126 -18.20 3.83 -4.06
C PRO A 126 -17.71 3.08 -2.80
N SER A 127 -16.97 1.98 -2.96
CA SER A 127 -16.62 1.09 -1.85
C SER A 127 -15.35 0.27 -2.07
N TYR A 128 -14.86 -0.42 -1.02
CA TYR A 128 -13.73 -1.35 -1.07
C TYR A 128 -13.84 -2.38 -2.20
N GLU A 129 -15.05 -2.84 -2.55
CA GLU A 129 -15.21 -3.79 -3.64
C GLU A 129 -14.71 -3.25 -5.00
N THR A 130 -14.53 -1.93 -5.16
CA THR A 130 -13.89 -1.35 -6.36
C THR A 130 -12.45 -1.83 -6.49
N TRP A 131 -11.72 -1.97 -5.37
CA TRP A 131 -10.39 -2.57 -5.36
C TRP A 131 -10.42 -4.01 -5.84
N VAL A 132 -11.38 -4.81 -5.34
CA VAL A 132 -11.55 -6.21 -5.76
C VAL A 132 -11.87 -6.30 -7.25
N LEU A 133 -12.74 -5.44 -7.78
CA LEU A 133 -13.07 -5.39 -9.21
C LEU A 133 -11.84 -5.13 -10.09
N TYR A 134 -10.92 -4.29 -9.64
CA TYR A 134 -9.71 -3.94 -10.39
C TYR A 134 -8.70 -5.08 -10.52
N HIS A 135 -8.83 -6.19 -9.77
CA HIS A 135 -8.11 -7.43 -10.07
C HIS A 135 -8.56 -8.11 -11.36
N PHE A 136 -9.73 -7.74 -11.90
CA PHE A 136 -10.35 -8.41 -13.05
C PHE A 136 -10.50 -7.48 -14.25
N THR A 137 -11.01 -6.27 -14.05
CA THR A 137 -11.25 -5.34 -15.15
C THR A 137 -11.12 -3.89 -14.69
N TYR A 138 -10.57 -3.06 -15.57
CA TYR A 138 -10.69 -1.61 -15.45
C TYR A 138 -12.10 -1.15 -15.84
N THR A 139 -12.62 -0.11 -15.20
CA THR A 139 -13.89 0.54 -15.60
C THR A 139 -13.99 1.93 -15.00
N ARG A 140 -14.51 2.89 -15.78
CA ARG A 140 -14.98 4.19 -15.31
C ARG A 140 -16.50 4.34 -15.34
N SER A 141 -17.24 3.28 -15.71
CA SER A 141 -18.71 3.31 -15.67
C SER A 141 -19.21 3.58 -14.25
N PRO A 142 -20.11 4.57 -14.04
CA PRO A 142 -20.59 4.94 -12.72
C PRO A 142 -21.21 3.76 -11.95
N MET A 143 -20.91 3.65 -10.65
CA MET A 143 -21.44 2.62 -9.77
C MET A 143 -21.98 3.25 -8.49
N LYS A 144 -23.28 3.14 -8.24
CA LYS A 144 -23.90 3.85 -7.11
C LYS A 144 -23.60 3.20 -5.77
N THR A 145 -23.51 1.87 -5.74
CA THR A 145 -23.41 1.10 -4.49
C THR A 145 -22.42 -0.04 -4.62
N SER A 146 -21.95 -0.58 -3.49
CA SER A 146 -21.17 -1.82 -3.44
C SER A 146 -21.85 -2.99 -4.16
N LYS A 147 -23.19 -3.05 -4.18
CA LYS A 147 -23.94 -4.08 -4.91
C LYS A 147 -23.74 -3.99 -6.43
N ASP A 148 -23.57 -2.79 -6.98
CA ASP A 148 -23.29 -2.60 -8.40
C ASP A 148 -21.88 -3.07 -8.76
N VAL A 149 -20.92 -2.81 -7.86
CA VAL A 149 -19.55 -3.30 -7.98
C VAL A 149 -19.51 -4.83 -7.94
N ILE A 150 -20.16 -5.45 -6.94
CA ILE A 150 -20.24 -6.92 -6.80
C ILE A 150 -20.88 -7.56 -8.03
N ARG A 151 -21.91 -6.94 -8.63
CA ARG A 151 -22.52 -7.43 -9.86
C ARG A 151 -21.52 -7.45 -11.02
N LYS A 152 -20.64 -6.45 -11.12
CA LYS A 152 -19.57 -6.44 -12.13
C LYS A 152 -18.51 -7.51 -11.83
N ILE A 153 -18.07 -7.65 -10.59
CA ILE A 153 -17.12 -8.72 -10.20
C ILE A 153 -17.63 -10.10 -10.61
N LYS A 154 -18.91 -10.40 -10.35
CA LYS A 154 -19.53 -11.68 -10.73
C LYS A 154 -19.62 -11.87 -12.25
N LYS A 155 -19.73 -10.79 -13.04
CA LYS A 155 -19.71 -10.86 -14.51
C LYS A 155 -18.33 -11.25 -15.05
N GLU A 156 -17.26 -10.89 -14.35
CA GLU A 156 -15.89 -11.32 -14.66
C GLU A 156 -15.62 -12.79 -14.28
N GLY A 157 -16.65 -13.53 -13.83
CA GLY A 157 -16.55 -14.95 -13.49
C GLY A 157 -16.04 -15.23 -12.08
N PHE A 158 -15.84 -14.20 -11.24
CA PHE A 158 -15.43 -14.37 -9.85
C PHE A 158 -16.64 -14.36 -8.91
N ASP A 159 -16.92 -15.48 -8.24
CA ASP A 159 -18.02 -15.58 -7.27
C ASP A 159 -17.68 -14.90 -5.94
N TYR A 160 -17.50 -13.58 -5.97
CA TYR A 160 -17.26 -12.80 -4.77
C TYR A 160 -18.43 -12.90 -3.80
N LYS A 161 -18.16 -13.35 -2.57
CA LYS A 161 -19.09 -13.16 -1.45
C LYS A 161 -18.47 -12.25 -0.40
N LYS A 162 -19.27 -11.27 0.02
CA LYS A 162 -18.84 -10.30 1.02
C LYS A 162 -18.49 -11.02 2.32
N ASN A 163 -17.43 -10.56 2.99
CA ASN A 163 -16.88 -11.12 4.22
C ASN A 163 -16.17 -12.48 4.09
N GLU A 164 -15.92 -12.97 2.88
CA GLU A 164 -15.00 -14.10 2.68
C GLU A 164 -13.56 -13.67 3.00
N ALA A 165 -12.81 -14.54 3.68
CA ALA A 165 -11.44 -14.24 4.13
C ALA A 165 -10.39 -14.53 3.05
N ASP A 166 -10.68 -15.42 2.10
CA ASP A 166 -9.76 -15.91 1.07
C ASP A 166 -9.63 -15.00 -0.16
N ILE A 167 -10.26 -13.82 -0.15
CA ILE A 167 -10.23 -12.86 -1.26
C ILE A 167 -8.80 -12.48 -1.62
N PHE A 168 -7.95 -12.14 -0.65
CA PHE A 168 -6.55 -11.80 -0.93
C PHE A 168 -5.83 -12.95 -1.64
N SER A 169 -5.90 -14.16 -1.09
CA SER A 169 -5.23 -15.33 -1.67
C SER A 169 -5.74 -15.67 -3.08
N SER A 170 -7.04 -15.47 -3.32
CA SER A 170 -7.68 -15.76 -4.61
C SER A 170 -7.37 -14.73 -5.68
N THR A 171 -7.04 -13.50 -5.31
CA THR A 171 -6.79 -12.41 -6.27
C THR A 171 -5.33 -11.96 -6.33
N LYS A 172 -4.47 -12.35 -5.38
CA LYS A 172 -3.05 -11.94 -5.28
C LYS A 172 -2.30 -12.04 -6.62
N GLY A 173 -2.49 -13.12 -7.38
CA GLY A 173 -1.80 -13.34 -8.66
C GLY A 173 -2.08 -12.28 -9.73
N ARG A 174 -3.13 -11.45 -9.57
CA ARG A 174 -3.48 -10.34 -10.47
C ARG A 174 -3.22 -8.97 -9.85
N MET A 175 -2.69 -8.92 -8.62
CA MET A 175 -2.56 -7.67 -7.88
C MET A 175 -1.61 -6.69 -8.56
N GLU A 176 -0.39 -7.12 -8.87
CA GLU A 176 0.63 -6.26 -9.51
C GLU A 176 0.29 -5.96 -10.97
N SER A 177 -0.15 -6.96 -11.74
CA SER A 177 -0.40 -6.82 -13.18
C SER A 177 -1.73 -6.13 -13.52
N HIS A 178 -2.73 -6.19 -12.64
CA HIS A 178 -4.06 -5.62 -12.91
C HIS A 178 -4.51 -4.64 -11.82
N ALA A 179 -4.59 -5.07 -10.56
CA ALA A 179 -5.27 -4.27 -9.53
C ALA A 179 -4.58 -2.94 -9.23
N ILE A 180 -3.25 -2.96 -9.04
CA ILE A 180 -2.43 -1.76 -8.81
C ILE A 180 -2.52 -0.79 -9.99
N PRO A 181 -2.20 -1.18 -11.25
CA PRO A 181 -2.27 -0.25 -12.37
C PRO A 181 -3.69 0.26 -12.63
N ASN A 182 -4.72 -0.57 -12.50
CA ASN A 182 -6.12 -0.15 -12.65
C ASN A 182 -6.54 0.85 -11.56
N SER A 183 -6.12 0.61 -10.31
CA SER A 183 -6.39 1.52 -9.19
C SER A 183 -5.67 2.86 -9.38
N ALA A 184 -4.39 2.86 -9.76
CA ALA A 184 -3.65 4.08 -10.05
C ALA A 184 -4.25 4.87 -11.21
N LYS A 185 -4.56 4.19 -12.32
CA LYS A 185 -5.25 4.78 -13.48
C LYS A 185 -6.60 5.39 -13.10
N SER A 186 -7.38 4.69 -12.26
CA SER A 186 -8.69 5.18 -11.85
C SER A 186 -8.67 6.52 -11.11
N ILE A 187 -7.57 6.81 -10.39
CA ILE A 187 -7.39 8.09 -9.68
C ILE A 187 -7.06 9.20 -10.68
N LYS A 188 -6.15 8.94 -11.63
CA LYS A 188 -5.81 9.90 -12.68
C LYS A 188 -7.04 10.26 -13.52
N ASP A 189 -7.78 9.25 -13.98
CA ASP A 189 -8.98 9.45 -14.79
C ASP A 189 -10.04 10.22 -13.98
N ALA A 190 -10.25 9.87 -12.70
CA ALA A 190 -11.17 10.57 -11.81
C ALA A 190 -10.84 12.07 -11.62
N GLU A 191 -9.56 12.42 -11.50
CA GLU A 191 -9.11 13.82 -11.42
C GLU A 191 -9.37 14.55 -12.73
N SER A 192 -9.05 13.93 -13.87
CA SER A 192 -9.25 14.52 -15.20
C SER A 192 -10.73 14.75 -15.54
N GLU A 193 -11.60 13.82 -15.12
CA GLU A 193 -13.04 13.84 -15.34
C GLU A 193 -13.79 14.65 -14.29
N GLN A 194 -13.12 15.04 -13.19
CA GLN A 194 -13.74 15.63 -11.99
C GLN A 194 -14.87 14.77 -11.42
N GLU A 195 -14.74 13.45 -11.53
CA GLU A 195 -15.70 12.46 -11.06
C GLU A 195 -14.96 11.35 -10.28
N PRO A 196 -14.97 11.37 -8.94
CA PRO A 196 -14.32 10.34 -8.13
C PRO A 196 -14.82 8.91 -8.40
N ASN A 197 -16.05 8.71 -8.86
CA ASN A 197 -16.67 7.39 -8.97
C ASN A 197 -16.58 6.79 -10.39
N PRO A 198 -16.03 5.58 -10.59
CA PRO A 198 -15.41 4.70 -9.59
C PRO A 198 -13.88 4.81 -9.51
N SER A 199 -13.33 4.95 -8.31
CA SER A 199 -11.88 4.97 -8.10
C SER A 199 -11.53 4.41 -6.73
N THR A 200 -10.26 4.05 -6.51
CA THR A 200 -9.79 3.64 -5.19
C THR A 200 -8.31 3.93 -5.02
N GLN A 201 -7.93 4.31 -3.81
CA GLN A 201 -6.54 4.56 -3.41
C GLN A 201 -5.90 3.33 -2.75
N PHE A 202 -6.50 2.15 -2.83
CA PHE A 202 -5.98 0.96 -2.14
C PHE A 202 -4.56 0.57 -2.57
N HIS A 203 -4.17 0.85 -3.82
CA HIS A 203 -2.78 0.69 -4.27
C HIS A 203 -1.79 1.53 -3.45
N VAL A 204 -2.18 2.72 -2.99
CA VAL A 204 -1.34 3.57 -2.13
C VAL A 204 -1.05 2.88 -0.81
N LEU A 205 -2.03 2.21 -0.21
CA LEU A 205 -1.82 1.43 1.02
C LEU A 205 -0.82 0.30 0.79
N ILE A 206 -0.98 -0.44 -0.32
CA ILE A 206 -0.09 -1.55 -0.68
C ILE A 206 1.34 -1.06 -0.89
N ASP A 207 1.52 0.03 -1.63
CA ASP A 207 2.84 0.62 -1.88
C ASP A 207 3.53 1.04 -0.59
N ARG A 208 2.78 1.64 0.35
CA ARG A 208 3.31 2.06 1.65
C ARG A 208 3.69 0.86 2.51
N LEU A 209 2.85 -0.16 2.61
CA LEU A 209 3.14 -1.37 3.38
C LEU A 209 4.32 -2.15 2.79
N THR A 210 4.37 -2.28 1.46
CA THR A 210 5.49 -2.91 0.74
C THR A 210 6.79 -2.15 0.99
N SER A 211 6.75 -0.82 0.92
CA SER A 211 7.90 0.02 1.26
C SER A 211 8.38 -0.23 2.69
N ILE A 212 7.46 -0.30 3.65
CA ILE A 212 7.77 -0.57 5.08
C ILE A 212 8.39 -1.95 5.27
N ALA A 213 7.86 -2.98 4.59
CA ALA A 213 8.40 -4.35 4.63
C ALA A 213 9.84 -4.43 4.10
N ASN A 214 10.23 -3.47 3.25
CA ASN A 214 11.52 -3.44 2.58
C ASN A 214 12.55 -2.49 3.23
N ILE A 215 12.23 -1.79 4.33
CA ILE A 215 13.12 -0.77 4.95
C ILE A 215 14.46 -1.35 5.44
N ASN A 216 14.53 -2.63 5.84
CA ASN A 216 15.77 -3.24 6.38
C ASN A 216 16.03 -4.68 5.95
N LYS A 217 15.35 -5.19 4.92
CA LYS A 217 15.90 -6.36 4.23
C LYS A 217 17.21 -5.87 3.61
N ALA A 218 18.36 -6.43 4.01
CA ALA A 218 19.60 -6.27 3.24
C ALA A 218 19.18 -6.60 1.81
N LYS A 219 19.12 -5.57 0.95
CA LYS A 219 18.26 -5.62 -0.23
C LYS A 219 18.89 -6.56 -1.24
N GLU A 220 18.63 -7.85 -1.09
CA GLU A 220 18.69 -8.76 -2.21
C GLU A 220 17.53 -8.33 -3.09
N ILE A 221 17.85 -7.40 -3.98
CA ILE A 221 16.93 -6.91 -5.00
C ILE A 221 16.51 -8.14 -5.79
N THR A 222 15.22 -8.41 -5.87
CA THR A 222 14.69 -9.54 -6.63
C THR A 222 14.34 -9.09 -8.05
N THR A 223 14.17 -10.06 -8.96
CA THR A 223 13.67 -9.77 -10.31
C THR A 223 12.30 -9.11 -10.24
N GLN A 224 11.42 -9.64 -9.38
CA GLN A 224 10.06 -9.14 -9.18
C GLN A 224 10.02 -7.68 -8.72
N ASP A 225 10.93 -7.24 -7.85
CA ASP A 225 10.99 -5.83 -7.42
C ASP A 225 11.17 -4.87 -8.61
N ILE A 226 11.98 -5.28 -9.59
CA ILE A 226 12.29 -4.52 -10.80
C ILE A 226 11.13 -4.63 -11.80
N VAL A 227 10.63 -5.84 -12.05
CA VAL A 227 9.47 -6.12 -12.92
C VAL A 227 8.24 -5.32 -12.47
N ASN A 228 7.99 -5.22 -11.16
CA ASN A 228 6.87 -4.46 -10.62
C ASN A 228 7.01 -2.95 -10.89
N ILE A 229 8.20 -2.37 -10.74
CA ILE A 229 8.45 -0.96 -11.06
C ILE A 229 8.19 -0.72 -12.55
N ILE A 230 8.63 -1.65 -13.39
CA ILE A 230 8.41 -1.61 -14.83
C ILE A 230 6.91 -1.63 -15.16
N TRP A 231 6.15 -2.60 -14.64
CA TRP A 231 4.70 -2.71 -14.87
C TRP A 231 3.95 -1.46 -14.43
N ARG A 232 4.35 -0.86 -13.29
CA ARG A 232 3.77 0.40 -12.81
C ARG A 232 4.02 1.55 -13.77
N ALA A 233 5.20 1.63 -14.36
CA ALA A 233 5.50 2.68 -15.34
C ALA A 233 4.71 2.48 -16.63
N VAL A 234 4.62 1.24 -17.12
CA VAL A 234 3.85 0.89 -18.31
C VAL A 234 2.36 1.19 -18.11
N GLY A 235 1.76 0.76 -17.00
CA GLY A 235 0.36 1.02 -16.70
C GLY A 235 0.02 2.50 -16.47
N ASN A 236 1.04 3.33 -16.17
CA ASN A 236 0.88 4.76 -15.98
C ASN A 236 1.04 5.58 -17.26
N ALA A 237 1.50 4.98 -18.36
CA ALA A 237 1.70 5.64 -19.63
C ALA A 237 0.45 5.52 -20.52
N ASP A 238 0.12 6.58 -21.27
CA ASP A 238 -1.03 6.65 -22.18
C ASP A 238 -0.78 5.92 -23.52
N GLY A 239 -0.22 4.70 -23.44
CA GLY A 239 0.23 3.93 -24.60
C GLY A 239 1.55 4.46 -25.21
N GLY A 240 2.16 3.66 -26.08
CA GLY A 240 3.39 4.03 -26.78
C GLY A 240 4.69 3.54 -26.13
N VAL A 241 5.70 4.42 -26.08
CA VAL A 241 7.07 4.14 -25.62
C VAL A 241 7.26 4.67 -24.20
N VAL A 242 7.65 3.80 -23.28
CA VAL A 242 7.99 4.13 -21.88
C VAL A 242 9.49 4.04 -21.70
N VAL A 243 10.12 5.15 -21.33
CA VAL A 243 11.56 5.20 -21.03
C VAL A 243 11.75 5.38 -19.53
N LEU A 244 12.42 4.42 -18.89
CA LEU A 244 12.74 4.46 -17.47
C LEU A 244 14.22 4.71 -17.28
N ASP A 245 14.54 5.86 -16.70
CA ASP A 245 15.87 6.16 -16.15
C ASP A 245 16.04 5.52 -14.76
N ASN A 246 17.10 5.84 -14.04
CA ASN A 246 17.36 5.26 -12.71
C ASN A 246 16.41 5.77 -11.60
N LYS A 247 15.63 6.85 -11.82
CA LYS A 247 14.82 7.46 -10.75
C LYS A 247 13.77 6.52 -10.15
N PRO A 248 12.98 5.77 -10.93
CA PRO A 248 11.98 4.84 -10.39
C PRO A 248 12.64 3.75 -9.51
N PHE A 249 13.87 3.38 -9.84
CA PHE A 249 14.62 2.33 -9.17
C PHE A 249 15.53 2.82 -8.04
N LYS A 250 15.65 4.14 -7.84
CA LYS A 250 16.57 4.72 -6.84
C LYS A 250 16.33 4.21 -5.42
N SER A 251 15.09 3.80 -5.12
CA SER A 251 14.77 3.17 -3.83
C SER A 251 15.33 1.75 -3.71
N LEU A 252 15.54 1.03 -4.83
CA LEU A 252 16.11 -0.31 -4.92
C LEU A 252 17.64 -0.29 -4.89
N HIS A 253 18.27 0.47 -5.78
CA HIS A 253 19.72 0.52 -5.94
C HIS A 253 20.16 1.87 -6.50
N GLU A 254 21.39 2.28 -6.20
CA GLU A 254 21.95 3.51 -6.76
C GLU A 254 22.23 3.37 -8.26
N ASN A 255 22.59 2.16 -8.74
CA ASN A 255 22.83 1.85 -10.14
C ASN A 255 22.15 0.53 -10.52
N VAL A 256 20.82 0.52 -10.63
CA VAL A 256 20.07 -0.76 -10.80
C VAL A 256 20.38 -1.46 -12.14
N PHE A 257 20.85 -0.72 -13.15
CA PHE A 257 21.12 -1.30 -14.47
C PHE A 257 22.39 -2.15 -14.52
N ASP A 258 23.27 -2.02 -13.51
CA ASP A 258 24.58 -2.68 -13.45
C ASP A 258 24.58 -3.98 -12.64
N ILE A 259 23.43 -4.38 -12.09
CA ILE A 259 23.32 -5.59 -11.26
C ILE A 259 22.68 -6.74 -12.04
N ASP A 260 23.19 -7.96 -11.88
CA ASP A 260 22.76 -9.15 -12.63
C ASP A 260 21.25 -9.41 -12.54
N VAL A 261 20.65 -9.10 -11.39
CA VAL A 261 19.22 -9.30 -11.16
C VAL A 261 18.34 -8.41 -12.06
N PHE A 262 18.86 -7.28 -12.55
CA PHE A 262 18.12 -6.45 -13.50
C PHE A 262 18.00 -7.13 -14.87
N ASP A 263 19.05 -7.78 -15.36
CA ASP A 263 18.98 -8.50 -16.63
C ASP A 263 18.03 -9.70 -16.55
N ALA A 264 18.05 -10.40 -15.42
CA ALA A 264 17.08 -11.46 -15.15
C ALA A 264 15.63 -10.91 -15.11
N ALA A 265 15.42 -9.73 -14.51
CA ALA A 265 14.11 -9.07 -14.47
C ALA A 265 13.60 -8.66 -15.85
N ILE A 266 14.48 -8.16 -16.73
CA ILE A 266 14.11 -7.83 -18.11
C ILE A 266 13.69 -9.08 -18.88
N ALA A 267 14.44 -10.18 -18.73
CA ALA A 267 14.09 -11.45 -19.36
C ALA A 267 12.76 -12.02 -18.85
N GLU A 268 12.49 -11.89 -17.54
CA GLU A 268 11.22 -12.28 -16.92
C GLU A 268 10.05 -11.45 -17.45
N PHE A 269 10.20 -10.12 -17.45
CA PHE A 269 9.18 -9.22 -18.00
C PHE A 269 8.88 -9.51 -19.47
N ASP A 270 9.91 -9.72 -20.31
CA ASP A 270 9.75 -10.03 -21.74
C ASP A 270 8.96 -11.32 -21.96
N GLN A 271 9.17 -12.35 -21.13
CA GLN A 271 8.39 -13.60 -21.17
C GLN A 271 6.93 -13.40 -20.76
N GLU A 272 6.67 -12.56 -19.76
CA GLU A 272 5.32 -12.29 -19.25
C GLU A 272 4.52 -11.32 -20.13
N SER A 273 5.18 -10.59 -21.05
CA SER A 273 4.59 -9.45 -21.74
C SER A 273 4.77 -9.51 -23.27
N PRO A 274 4.27 -10.56 -23.97
CA PRO A 274 4.50 -10.75 -25.41
C PRO A 274 3.99 -9.63 -26.33
N GLY A 275 3.16 -8.71 -25.82
CA GLY A 275 2.71 -7.50 -26.51
C GLY A 275 3.65 -6.30 -26.39
N PHE A 276 4.79 -6.43 -25.70
CA PHE A 276 5.77 -5.38 -25.50
C PHE A 276 7.14 -5.81 -26.04
N SER A 277 7.92 -4.84 -26.50
CA SER A 277 9.33 -5.02 -26.81
C SER A 277 10.17 -4.23 -25.82
N VAL A 278 11.20 -4.85 -25.25
CA VAL A 278 12.08 -4.23 -24.26
C VAL A 278 13.48 -4.01 -24.84
N CYS A 279 14.02 -2.81 -24.65
CA CYS A 279 15.38 -2.44 -25.02
C CYS A 279 16.10 -1.82 -23.81
N LYS A 280 17.08 -2.55 -23.26
CA LYS A 280 17.96 -2.05 -22.19
C LYS A 280 19.13 -1.28 -22.78
N GLU A 281 19.39 -0.09 -22.24
CA GLU A 281 20.60 0.69 -22.47
C GLU A 281 21.42 0.76 -21.16
N ALA A 282 22.60 1.38 -21.20
CA ALA A 282 23.48 1.48 -20.04
C ALA A 282 22.85 2.16 -18.82
N THR A 283 21.95 3.12 -19.03
CA THR A 283 21.35 3.95 -17.97
C THR A 283 19.84 4.07 -18.05
N SER A 284 19.23 3.30 -18.96
CA SER A 284 17.79 3.36 -19.20
C SER A 284 17.26 2.00 -19.65
N VAL A 285 15.96 1.79 -19.50
CA VAL A 285 15.23 0.75 -20.22
C VAL A 285 14.04 1.37 -20.95
N THR A 286 13.90 1.02 -22.22
CA THR A 286 12.82 1.46 -23.09
C THR A 286 11.87 0.30 -23.33
N ILE A 287 10.58 0.51 -23.11
CA ILE A 287 9.51 -0.46 -23.30
C ILE A 287 8.56 0.12 -24.33
N THR A 288 8.38 -0.59 -25.42
CA THR A 288 7.50 -0.15 -26.51
C THR A 288 6.38 -1.16 -26.65
N LEU A 289 5.14 -0.67 -26.76
CA LEU A 289 4.02 -1.53 -27.15
C LEU A 289 4.25 -2.00 -28.59
N SER A 290 4.42 -3.31 -28.77
CA SER A 290 4.56 -3.91 -30.10
C SER A 290 3.24 -3.74 -30.84
N GLY A 291 3.27 -3.07 -32.00
CA GLY A 291 2.09 -2.90 -32.84
C GLY A 291 1.56 -4.25 -33.33
N GLU A 292 0.25 -4.45 -33.11
CA GLU A 292 -0.62 -5.52 -33.64
C GLU A 292 -0.50 -6.93 -33.00
N TYR A 293 -1.48 -7.25 -32.17
CA TYR A 293 -2.30 -8.46 -32.33
C TYR A 293 -3.78 -8.06 -32.46
#